data_AF-A0A7Z6YAG4-F1
#
_entry.id   AF-A0A7Z6YAG4-F1
#
_cell.length_a   1.000
_cell.length_b   1.000
_cell.length_c   1.000
_cell.angle_alpha   90.00
_cell.angle_beta   90.00
_cell.angle_gamma   90.00
#
_symmetry.space_group_name_H-M   'P 1'
#
loop_
_entity.id
_entity.type
_entity.pdbx_description
1 polymer ?
#
loop_
_entity_poly.entity_id
_entity_poly.type
_entity_poly.pdbx_seq_one_letter_code
_entity_poly.pdbx_strand_id
1 'polypeptide(L)'
;MRFFIFLILICPLIYPLMSADSALPSVNLSLNAPNDPKQLVTTLNVIALLTLLVLAPSLILVMTSFTRLIVVFSFLRTALGTQQTPPTQILVSLSLIL
;
A
#
# COMPACT_ATOMS: atom_id res chain seq x y z
N MET A 1 -14.25 0.77 -12.24
CA MET A 1 -13.68 0.42 -13.56
C MET A 1 -12.19 0.72 -13.67
N ARG A 2 -11.71 1.95 -13.40
CA ARG A 2 -10.27 2.30 -13.45
C ARG A 2 -9.38 1.50 -12.48
N PHE A 3 -9.90 1.21 -11.29
CA PHE A 3 -9.20 0.43 -10.25
C PHE A 3 -8.90 -1.03 -10.66
N PHE A 4 -9.89 -1.70 -11.27
CA PHE A 4 -9.73 -3.09 -11.72
C PHE A 4 -8.70 -3.21 -12.84
N ILE A 5 -8.64 -2.21 -13.73
CA ILE A 5 -7.62 -2.10 -14.80
C ILE A 5 -6.21 -1.93 -14.21
N PHE A 6 -6.04 -1.13 -13.17
CA PHE A 6 -4.73 -0.89 -12.57
C PHE A 6 -4.26 -2.10 -11.74
N LEU A 7 -5.16 -2.80 -11.06
CA LEU A 7 -4.85 -4.06 -10.38
C LEU A 7 -4.46 -5.16 -11.37
N ILE A 8 -5.10 -5.22 -12.54
CA ILE A 8 -4.73 -6.10 -13.67
C ILE A 8 -3.40 -5.70 -14.32
N LEU A 9 -3.01 -4.43 -14.29
CA LEU A 9 -1.77 -3.91 -14.90
C LEU A 9 -0.56 -3.94 -13.96
N ILE A 10 -0.78 -3.80 -12.65
CA ILE A 10 0.25 -4.01 -11.62
C ILE A 10 0.52 -5.50 -11.38
N CYS A 11 -0.49 -6.36 -11.50
CA CYS A 11 -0.32 -7.81 -11.37
C CYS A 11 0.85 -8.39 -12.21
N PRO A 12 0.99 -8.05 -13.51
CA PRO A 12 2.09 -8.54 -14.33
C PRO A 12 3.47 -7.98 -13.99
N LEU A 13 3.54 -6.86 -13.28
CA LEU A 13 4.81 -6.35 -12.76
C LEU A 13 5.30 -7.17 -11.54
N ILE A 14 4.37 -7.80 -10.81
CA ILE A 14 4.64 -8.60 -9.59
C ILE A 14 4.87 -10.08 -9.92
N TYR A 15 4.28 -10.61 -11.01
CA TYR A 15 4.46 -12.02 -11.43
C TYR A 15 5.93 -12.49 -11.57
N PRO A 16 6.88 -11.72 -12.11
CA PRO A 16 8.27 -12.18 -12.17
C PRO A 16 8.94 -12.27 -10.79
N LEU A 17 8.46 -11.55 -9.77
CA LEU A 17 9.00 -11.61 -8.41
C LEU A 17 8.49 -12.84 -7.64
N MET A 18 7.32 -13.37 -8.00
CA MET A 18 6.72 -14.59 -7.42
C MET A 18 7.26 -15.88 -8.08
N SER A 19 8.06 -15.78 -9.14
CA SER A 19 8.72 -16.92 -9.80
C SER A 19 9.98 -17.40 -9.06
N ALA A 20 10.12 -17.04 -7.78
CA ALA A 20 11.09 -17.63 -6.88
C ALA A 20 10.40 -18.80 -6.17
N ASP A 21 10.92 -20.00 -6.45
CA ASP A 21 10.62 -21.29 -5.85
C ASP A 21 9.89 -21.22 -4.49
N SER A 22 8.71 -21.84 -4.44
CA SER A 22 7.74 -21.82 -3.35
C SER A 22 8.16 -22.66 -2.14
N ALA A 23 9.38 -22.46 -1.63
CA ALA A 23 9.73 -22.90 -0.29
C ALA A 23 9.41 -21.75 0.66
N LEU A 24 8.26 -21.83 1.34
CA LEU A 24 7.87 -20.90 2.41
C LEU A 24 9.08 -20.69 3.34
N PRO A 25 9.73 -19.51 3.33
CA PRO A 25 10.89 -19.29 4.17
C PRO A 25 10.36 -19.14 5.60
N SER A 26 10.64 -20.10 6.47
CA SER A 26 10.41 -19.93 7.89
C SER A 26 11.26 -18.76 8.35
N VAL A 27 10.60 -17.65 8.69
CA VAL A 27 11.25 -16.42 9.16
C VAL A 27 11.82 -16.69 10.55
N ASN A 28 13.00 -17.29 10.61
CA ASN A 28 13.86 -17.32 11.78
C ASN A 28 14.83 -16.14 11.67
N LEU A 29 14.57 -15.06 12.41
CA LEU A 29 15.45 -13.90 12.58
C LEU A 29 16.67 -14.25 13.45
N SER A 30 17.37 -15.33 13.13
CA SER A 30 18.70 -15.61 13.70
C SER A 30 19.70 -14.74 12.94
N LEU A 31 20.18 -13.69 13.58
CA LEU A 31 21.17 -12.73 13.07
C LEU A 31 22.57 -13.36 12.94
N ASN A 32 22.69 -14.49 12.23
CA ASN A 32 23.98 -15.08 11.90
C ASN A 32 24.38 -14.62 10.49
N ALA A 33 25.60 -14.09 10.36
CA ALA A 33 26.13 -13.55 9.12
C ALA A 33 25.93 -14.55 7.94
N PRO A 34 25.33 -14.14 6.81
CA PRO A 34 25.09 -15.04 5.68
C PRO A 34 26.43 -15.35 4.98
N ASN A 35 26.85 -16.61 4.99
CA ASN A 35 28.08 -17.05 4.28
C ASN A 35 27.81 -17.52 2.84
N ASP A 36 26.55 -17.57 2.40
CA ASP A 36 26.14 -18.07 1.10
C ASP A 36 25.47 -17.00 0.22
N PRO A 37 25.86 -16.85 -1.06
CA PRO A 37 25.28 -15.86 -1.97
C PRO A 37 23.78 -16.10 -2.22
N LYS A 38 23.29 -17.34 -2.09
CA LYS A 38 21.85 -17.65 -2.20
C LYS A 38 21.02 -17.07 -1.05
N GLN A 39 21.55 -17.03 0.18
CA GLN A 39 20.83 -16.50 1.34
C GLN A 39 20.69 -14.97 1.23
N LEU A 40 21.70 -14.28 0.70
CA LEU A 40 21.65 -12.84 0.44
C LEU A 40 20.55 -12.47 -0.56
N VAL A 41 20.42 -13.23 -1.65
CA VAL A 41 19.36 -13.01 -2.66
C VAL A 41 17.97 -13.25 -2.06
N THR A 42 17.81 -14.28 -1.22
CA THR A 42 16.55 -14.54 -0.52
C THR A 42 16.19 -13.42 0.47
N THR A 43 17.14 -12.95 1.28
CA THR A 43 16.92 -11.83 2.21
C THR A 43 16.55 -10.54 1.46
N LEU A 44 17.23 -10.24 0.36
CA LEU A 44 16.91 -9.07 -0.47
C LEU A 44 15.50 -9.16 -1.08
N ASN A 45 15.10 -10.34 -1.54
CA ASN A 45 13.76 -10.56 -2.09
C ASN A 45 12.67 -10.34 -1.03
N VAL A 46 12.87 -10.86 0.19
CA VAL A 46 11.93 -10.64 1.31
C VAL A 46 11.81 -9.14 1.65
N ILE A 47 12.93 -8.40 1.69
CA ILE A 47 12.91 -6.95 1.94
C ILE A 47 12.14 -6.21 0.84
N ALA A 48 12.35 -6.58 -0.43
CA ALA A 48 11.64 -5.98 -1.56
C ALA A 48 10.12 -6.26 -1.47
N LEU A 49 9.73 -7.49 -1.11
CA LEU A 49 8.34 -7.89 -0.95
C LEU A 49 7.65 -7.12 0.20
N LEU A 50 8.30 -7.01 1.36
CA LEU A 50 7.76 -6.24 2.49
C LEU A 50 7.59 -4.75 2.14
N THR A 51 8.55 -4.18 1.42
CA THR A 51 8.47 -2.79 0.95
C THR A 51 7.28 -2.59 0.02
N LEU A 52 7.06 -3.51 -0.91
CA LEU A 52 5.93 -3.46 -1.83
C LEU A 52 4.58 -3.65 -1.11
N LEU A 53 4.52 -4.53 -0.11
CA LEU A 53 3.31 -4.76 0.68
C LEU A 53 2.91 -3.53 1.50
N VAL A 54 3.88 -2.77 2.04
CA VAL A 54 3.63 -1.52 2.77
C VAL A 54 3.20 -0.39 1.82
N LEU A 55 3.76 -0.34 0.62
CA LEU A 55 3.44 0.70 -0.36
C LEU A 55 2.06 0.49 -1.01
N ALA A 56 1.68 -0.77 -1.25
CA ALA A 56 0.41 -1.16 -1.89
C ALA A 56 -0.86 -0.50 -1.30
N PRO A 57 -1.13 -0.50 0.02
CA PRO A 57 -2.35 0.09 0.58
C PRO A 57 -2.41 1.61 0.36
N SER A 58 -1.28 2.31 0.46
CA SER A 58 -1.23 3.76 0.23
C SER A 58 -1.55 4.12 -1.21
N LEU A 59 -1.06 3.32 -2.16
CA LEU A 59 -1.26 3.56 -3.58
C LEU A 59 -2.74 3.34 -3.96
N ILE A 60 -3.39 2.36 -3.33
CA ILE A 60 -4.83 2.14 -3.46
C ILE A 60 -5.64 3.37 -3.00
N LEU A 61 -5.23 4.03 -1.91
CA LEU A 61 -5.93 5.23 -1.43
C LEU A 61 -5.78 6.43 -2.39
N VAL A 62 -4.60 6.64 -2.97
CA VAL A 62 -4.36 7.79 -3.87
C VAL A 62 -5.01 7.61 -5.25
N MET A 63 -5.12 6.36 -5.72
CA MET A 63 -5.65 6.05 -7.05
C MET A 63 -7.17 5.86 -7.10
N THR A 64 -7.86 6.02 -5.97
CA THR A 64 -9.32 5.84 -5.85
C THR A 64 -10.07 7.16 -5.64
N SER A 65 -11.40 7.09 -5.51
CA SER A 65 -12.28 8.24 -5.21
C SER A 65 -11.95 8.91 -3.88
N PHE A 66 -11.24 8.24 -2.97
CA PHE A 66 -10.85 8.75 -1.67
C PHE A 66 -10.25 10.16 -1.75
N THR A 67 -9.25 10.39 -2.62
CA THR A 67 -8.62 11.72 -2.77
C THR A 67 -9.58 12.77 -3.31
N ARG A 68 -10.56 12.40 -4.14
CA ARG A 68 -11.54 13.36 -4.66
C ARG A 68 -12.58 13.72 -3.59
N LEU A 69 -13.05 12.73 -2.83
CA LEU A 69 -14.03 12.94 -1.76
C LEU A 69 -13.45 13.79 -0.62
N ILE A 70 -12.23 13.51 -0.17
CA ILE A 70 -11.60 14.28 0.90
C ILE A 70 -11.39 15.76 0.51
N VAL A 71 -11.06 16.03 -0.76
CA VAL A 71 -10.91 17.40 -1.27
C VAL A 71 -12.25 18.13 -1.30
N VAL A 72 -13.31 17.49 -1.80
CA VAL A 72 -14.66 18.07 -1.83
C VAL A 72 -15.17 18.34 -0.41
N PHE A 73 -14.98 17.41 0.52
CA PHE A 73 -15.36 17.62 1.91
C PHE A 73 -14.50 18.67 2.62
N SER A 74 -13.22 18.80 2.28
CA SER A 74 -12.35 19.87 2.79
C SER A 74 -12.84 21.24 2.33
N PHE A 75 -13.23 21.38 1.06
CA PHE A 75 -13.84 22.61 0.56
C PHE A 75 -15.20 22.89 1.18
N LEU A 76 -16.03 21.86 1.39
CA LEU A 76 -17.31 22.00 2.09
C LEU A 76 -17.09 22.52 3.53
N ARG A 77 -16.10 22.00 4.25
CA ARG A 77 -15.73 22.50 5.59
C ARG A 77 -15.35 23.98 5.56
N THR A 78 -14.49 24.38 4.62
CA THR A 78 -14.10 25.80 4.48
C THR A 78 -15.29 26.69 4.13
N ALA A 79 -16.21 26.20 3.29
CA ALA A 79 -17.41 26.95 2.92
C ALA A 79 -18.42 27.11 4.08
N LEU A 80 -18.47 26.17 5.03
CA LEU A 80 -19.35 26.25 6.20
C LEU A 80 -18.86 27.24 7.27
N GLY A 81 -17.64 27.78 7.18
CA GLY A 81 -17.12 28.80 8.10
C GLY A 81 -16.92 28.34 9.55
N THR A 82 -17.06 27.03 9.81
CA THR A 82 -16.93 26.44 11.14
C THR A 82 -15.47 26.07 11.41
N GLN A 83 -14.88 26.65 12.46
CA GLN A 83 -13.43 26.59 12.74
C GLN A 83 -12.90 25.20 13.17
N GLN A 84 -13.76 24.26 13.58
CA GLN A 84 -13.32 23.00 14.19
C GLN A 84 -14.25 21.81 13.92
N THR A 85 -15.51 22.07 13.53
CA THR A 85 -16.49 21.04 13.20
C THR A 85 -16.62 20.94 11.68
N PRO A 86 -16.49 19.75 11.04
CA PRO A 86 -16.13 18.42 11.56
C PRO A 86 -14.60 18.14 11.60
N PRO A 87 -14.12 17.29 12.53
CA PRO A 87 -12.71 16.89 12.63
C PRO A 87 -12.18 16.28 11.33
N THR A 88 -10.90 16.50 11.02
CA THR A 88 -10.23 15.88 9.85
C THR A 88 -10.30 14.35 9.88
N GLN A 89 -10.25 13.75 11.07
CA GLN A 89 -10.38 12.30 11.26
C GLN A 89 -11.75 11.76 10.80
N ILE A 90 -12.83 12.53 11.01
CA ILE A 90 -14.19 12.15 10.59
C ILE A 90 -14.33 12.30 9.07
N LEU A 91 -13.72 13.33 8.48
CA LEU A 91 -13.71 13.50 7.02
C LEU A 91 -12.94 12.37 6.33
N VAL A 92 -11.83 11.92 6.92
CA VAL A 92 -11.05 10.78 6.41
C VAL A 92 -11.85 9.48 6.52
N SER A 93 -12.51 9.22 7.66
CA SER A 93 -13.30 7.98 7.81
C SER A 93 -14.51 7.94 6.87
N LEU A 94 -15.23 9.05 6.70
CA LEU A 94 -16.31 9.17 5.71
C LEU A 94 -15.83 8.94 4.28
N SER A 95 -14.64 9.45 3.95
CA SER A 95 -14.06 9.30 2.60
C SER A 95 -13.59 7.88 2.31
N LEU A 96 -13.31 7.06 3.34
CA LEU A 96 -12.81 5.68 3.20
C LEU A 96 -13.95 4.67 3.07
N ILE A 97 -15.10 4.94 3.71
CA ILE A 97 -16.29 4.08 3.67
C ILE A 97 -17.10 4.26 2.37
N LEU A 98 -16.97 5.41 1.71
CA LEU A 98 -17.81 5.87 0.58
C LEU A 98 -17.06 5.77 -0.76
#